data_AF-A0A6J7VBD8-F1
#
_entry.id   AF-A0A6J7VBD8-F1
#
_cell.length_a   1.000
_cell.length_b   1.000
_cell.length_c   1.000
_cell.angle_alpha   90.00
_cell.angle_beta   90.00
_cell.angle_gamma   90.00
#
_symmetry.space_group_name_H-M   'P 1'
#
loop_
_entity.id
_entity.type
_entity.pdbx_description
1 polymer ?
#
loop_
_entity_poly.entity_id
_entity_poly.type
_entity_poly.pdbx_seq_one_letter_code
_entity_poly.pdbx_strand_id
1 'polypeptide(L)'
;MGERDLPNATSLNSANINVGRLIGPVVSGLLIEAFGTGPSFIINAITYLVVFLSVAQIRPSEYMLKILVQSNETKAKIRDGFSHVLHKPELLMSIVAVSFLAMWGQDMQITSAMMAKETFARGAASFGALGSIFALGAVLGALSFSRRKTLPTIKLIGLRALLMSGAWFLAGIAPNYSTFAIALFICGWCSMGVNISGNASMRTYADPAFYGRSWGVYIFMWQSLIALGAPILGWINQQYSPRTAVLFGAVMALTMSLYVLFRFRSEATNKI
;
A
#
# COMPACT_ATOMS: atom_id res chain seq x y z
N MET A 1 -22.89 -19.40 -11.21
CA MET A 1 -23.46 -18.44 -10.23
C MET A 1 -23.14 -17.04 -10.74
N GLY A 2 -24.15 -16.19 -10.83
CA GLY A 2 -24.24 -15.11 -11.81
C GLY A 2 -23.43 -13.85 -11.47
N GLU A 3 -23.15 -13.07 -12.51
CA GLU A 3 -22.48 -11.75 -12.51
C GLU A 3 -23.11 -10.70 -11.57
N ARG A 4 -24.22 -11.03 -10.88
CA ARG A 4 -24.93 -10.17 -9.91
C ARG A 4 -24.40 -10.29 -8.47
N ASP A 5 -23.71 -11.38 -8.12
CA ASP A 5 -23.15 -11.56 -6.77
C ASP A 5 -21.69 -11.09 -6.66
N LEU A 6 -21.00 -10.95 -7.80
CA LEU A 6 -19.61 -10.45 -7.88
C LEU A 6 -19.42 -9.02 -7.34
N PRO A 7 -20.31 -8.05 -7.66
CA PRO A 7 -20.22 -6.70 -7.10
C PRO A 7 -20.42 -6.71 -5.58
N ASN A 8 -21.32 -7.56 -5.08
CA ASN A 8 -21.64 -7.67 -3.66
C ASN A 8 -20.49 -8.35 -2.88
N ALA A 9 -19.88 -9.38 -3.45
CA ALA A 9 -18.73 -10.07 -2.87
C ALA A 9 -17.47 -9.19 -2.84
N THR A 10 -17.22 -8.39 -3.88
CA THR A 10 -16.07 -7.48 -3.93
C THR A 10 -16.25 -6.27 -3.00
N SER A 11 -17.48 -5.76 -2.83
CA SER A 11 -17.78 -4.73 -1.83
C SER A 11 -17.71 -5.27 -0.41
N LEU A 12 -18.21 -6.48 -0.13
CA LEU A 12 -18.10 -7.15 1.17
C LEU A 12 -16.64 -7.47 1.50
N ASN A 13 -15.84 -7.94 0.54
CA ASN A 13 -14.42 -8.20 0.75
C ASN A 13 -13.66 -6.91 1.06
N SER A 14 -13.93 -5.84 0.31
CA SER A 14 -13.35 -4.52 0.56
C SER A 14 -13.77 -3.96 1.92
N ALA A 15 -15.04 -4.12 2.31
CA ALA A 15 -15.53 -3.72 3.62
C ALA A 15 -14.85 -4.54 4.74
N ASN A 16 -14.76 -5.86 4.59
CA ASN A 16 -14.13 -6.75 5.56
C ASN A 16 -12.63 -6.43 5.75
N ILE A 17 -11.89 -6.21 4.66
CA ILE A 17 -10.47 -5.83 4.72
C ILE A 17 -10.29 -4.48 5.42
N ASN A 18 -11.13 -3.48 5.11
CA ASN A 18 -11.03 -2.16 5.72
C ASN A 18 -11.46 -2.18 7.20
N VAL A 19 -12.50 -2.92 7.56
CA VAL A 19 -12.93 -3.13 8.95
C VAL A 19 -11.84 -3.86 9.74
N GLY A 20 -11.24 -4.91 9.18
CA GLY A 20 -10.12 -5.61 9.79
C GLY A 20 -8.90 -4.71 9.98
N ARG A 21 -8.57 -3.85 8.99
CA ARG A 21 -7.50 -2.85 9.11
C ARG A 21 -7.78 -1.78 10.16
N LEU A 22 -9.04 -1.45 10.39
CA LEU A 22 -9.46 -0.44 11.36
C LEU A 22 -9.48 -1.00 12.80
N ILE A 23 -10.11 -2.16 12.99
CA ILE A 23 -10.40 -2.74 14.30
C ILE A 23 -9.23 -3.60 14.78
N GLY A 24 -8.56 -4.31 13.87
CA GLY A 24 -7.49 -5.24 14.19
C GLY A 24 -6.35 -4.66 15.03
N PRO A 25 -5.78 -3.49 14.67
CA PRO A 25 -4.72 -2.86 15.46
C PRO A 25 -5.19 -2.39 16.84
N VAL A 26 -6.41 -1.85 16.97
CA VAL A 26 -6.98 -1.44 18.28
C VAL A 26 -7.11 -2.65 19.21
N VAL A 27 -7.80 -3.69 18.73
CA VAL A 27 -8.05 -4.91 19.51
C VAL A 27 -6.74 -5.58 19.89
N SER A 28 -5.79 -5.67 18.95
CA SER A 28 -4.45 -6.21 19.22
C SER A 28 -3.68 -5.38 20.24
N GLY A 29 -3.71 -4.05 20.14
CA GLY A 29 -3.04 -3.16 21.08
C GLY A 29 -3.55 -3.31 22.52
N LEU A 30 -4.88 -3.40 22.69
CA LEU A 30 -5.52 -3.62 23.99
C LEU A 30 -5.21 -5.00 24.57
N LEU A 31 -5.25 -6.05 23.73
CA LEU A 31 -4.87 -7.41 24.13
C LEU A 31 -3.42 -7.49 24.61
N ILE A 32 -2.51 -6.84 23.89
CA ILE A 32 -1.09 -6.82 24.24
C ILE A 32 -0.84 -6.06 25.55
N GLU A 33 -1.57 -4.96 25.78
CA GLU A 33 -1.48 -4.20 27.03
C GLU A 33 -2.01 -5.00 28.23
N ALA A 34 -3.15 -5.66 28.09
CA ALA A 34 -3.80 -6.38 29.18
C ALA A 34 -3.17 -7.75 29.48
N PHE A 35 -2.73 -8.48 28.46
CA PHE A 35 -2.33 -9.89 28.59
C PHE A 35 -0.98 -10.23 27.95
N GLY A 36 -0.24 -9.24 27.46
CA GLY A 36 0.98 -9.46 26.70
C GLY A 36 0.74 -10.00 25.28
N THR A 37 1.80 -10.33 24.57
CA THR A 37 1.72 -10.71 23.15
C THR A 37 1.19 -12.12 22.89
N GLY A 38 1.27 -13.03 23.87
CA GLY A 38 0.92 -14.45 23.73
C GLY A 38 -0.51 -14.71 23.23
N PRO A 39 -1.55 -14.18 23.90
CA PRO A 39 -2.94 -14.36 23.47
C PRO A 39 -3.24 -13.85 22.06
N SER A 40 -2.62 -12.74 21.64
CA SER A 40 -2.76 -12.21 20.27
C SER A 40 -2.28 -13.22 19.22
N PHE A 41 -1.17 -13.92 19.48
CA PHE A 41 -0.68 -14.97 18.59
C PHE A 41 -1.59 -16.20 18.56
N ILE A 42 -2.16 -16.61 19.71
CA ILE A 42 -3.10 -17.74 19.77
C ILE A 42 -4.37 -17.44 18.98
N ILE A 43 -4.96 -16.25 19.17
CA ILE A 43 -6.16 -15.83 18.42
C ILE A 43 -5.88 -15.82 16.91
N ASN A 44 -4.70 -15.30 16.51
CA ASN A 44 -4.27 -15.29 15.13
C ASN A 44 -4.13 -16.72 14.56
N ALA A 45 -3.53 -17.64 15.33
CA ALA A 45 -3.39 -19.06 14.94
C ALA A 45 -4.76 -19.74 14.74
N ILE A 46 -5.70 -19.52 15.67
CA ILE A 46 -7.08 -20.05 15.55
C ILE A 46 -7.76 -19.52 14.29
N THR A 47 -7.60 -18.23 13.98
CA THR A 47 -8.19 -17.62 12.78
C THR A 47 -7.66 -18.27 11.50
N TYR A 48 -6.34 -18.51 11.42
CA TYR A 48 -5.76 -19.25 10.29
C TYR A 48 -6.25 -20.69 10.21
N LEU A 49 -6.43 -21.36 11.34
CA LEU A 49 -6.98 -22.72 11.39
C LEU A 49 -8.41 -22.76 10.84
N VAL A 50 -9.26 -21.80 11.21
CA VAL A 50 -10.63 -21.68 10.67
C VAL A 50 -10.61 -21.48 9.16
N VAL A 51 -9.74 -20.61 8.64
CA VAL A 51 -9.59 -20.40 7.19
C VAL A 51 -9.11 -21.67 6.50
N PHE A 52 -8.10 -22.34 7.05
CA PHE A 52 -7.59 -23.61 6.53
C PHE A 52 -8.68 -24.68 6.45
N LEU A 53 -9.45 -24.87 7.54
CA LEU A 53 -10.56 -25.82 7.57
C LEU A 53 -11.67 -25.45 6.58
N SER A 54 -11.98 -24.16 6.45
CA SER A 54 -12.96 -23.68 5.48
C SER A 54 -12.53 -23.99 4.04
N VAL A 55 -11.26 -23.74 3.70
CA VAL A 55 -10.68 -24.04 2.38
C VAL A 55 -10.61 -25.55 2.15
N ALA A 56 -10.23 -26.33 3.16
CA ALA A 56 -10.16 -27.80 3.06
C ALA A 56 -11.54 -28.45 2.83
N GLN A 57 -12.62 -27.78 3.22
CA GLN A 57 -13.99 -28.22 2.98
C GLN A 57 -14.53 -27.82 1.60
N ILE A 58 -13.86 -26.93 0.86
CA ILE A 58 -14.24 -26.57 -0.51
C ILE A 58 -14.06 -27.80 -1.39
N ARG A 59 -15.17 -28.32 -1.93
CA ARG A 59 -15.16 -29.45 -2.86
C ARG A 59 -14.71 -28.97 -4.24
N PRO A 60 -13.54 -29.42 -4.75
CA PRO A 60 -13.03 -28.98 -6.05
C PRO A 60 -14.00 -29.28 -7.21
N SER A 61 -14.80 -30.34 -7.07
CA SER A 61 -15.81 -30.78 -8.04
C SER A 61 -16.95 -29.79 -8.26
N GLU A 62 -17.23 -28.90 -7.31
CA GLU A 62 -18.32 -27.91 -7.40
C GLU A 62 -17.84 -26.56 -8.01
N TYR A 63 -16.52 -26.34 -8.07
CA TYR A 63 -15.89 -25.09 -8.53
C TYR A 63 -15.02 -25.25 -9.78
N MET A 64 -15.12 -26.39 -10.48
CA MET A 64 -14.71 -26.48 -11.88
C MET A 64 -15.67 -25.64 -12.73
N LEU A 65 -15.58 -24.30 -12.59
CA LEU A 65 -15.81 -23.43 -13.72
C LEU A 65 -14.97 -24.04 -14.84
N LYS A 66 -15.65 -24.51 -15.89
CA LYS A 66 -15.06 -24.61 -17.22
C LYS A 66 -14.50 -23.23 -17.51
N ILE A 67 -13.28 -22.99 -17.08
CA ILE A 67 -12.45 -21.94 -17.60
C ILE A 67 -12.23 -22.41 -19.04
N LEU A 68 -13.16 -22.02 -19.91
CA LEU A 68 -12.97 -21.94 -21.35
C LEU A 68 -11.94 -20.84 -21.60
N VAL A 69 -10.78 -20.95 -20.96
CA VAL A 69 -9.59 -20.37 -21.51
C VAL A 69 -9.28 -21.32 -22.66
N GLN A 70 -9.77 -20.92 -23.84
CA GLN A 70 -8.97 -21.05 -25.04
C GLN A 70 -7.63 -20.35 -24.75
N SER A 71 -6.80 -20.93 -23.90
CA SER A 71 -5.39 -20.67 -23.95
C SER A 71 -4.98 -21.42 -25.20
N ASN A 72 -4.85 -20.66 -26.28
CA ASN A 72 -3.62 -20.82 -27.03
C ASN A 72 -2.48 -20.70 -26.01
N GLU A 73 -2.11 -21.83 -25.38
CA GLU A 73 -0.89 -22.00 -24.62
C GLU A 73 0.29 -21.96 -25.57
N THR A 74 0.42 -20.84 -26.28
CA THR A 74 1.69 -20.44 -26.82
C THR A 74 2.50 -19.96 -25.64
N LYS A 75 3.14 -20.89 -24.91
CA LYS A 75 4.17 -20.69 -23.86
C LYS A 75 4.30 -19.22 -23.47
N ALA A 76 3.32 -18.71 -22.71
CA ALA A 76 3.28 -17.32 -22.33
C ALA A 76 4.41 -17.08 -21.34
N LYS A 77 5.51 -16.48 -21.79
CA LYS A 77 6.72 -16.37 -20.96
C LYS A 77 6.50 -15.22 -19.98
N ILE A 78 6.93 -15.40 -18.74
CA ILE A 78 7.05 -14.32 -17.74
C ILE A 78 7.77 -13.11 -18.34
N ARG A 79 8.72 -13.38 -19.24
CA ARG A 79 9.45 -12.38 -20.05
C ARG A 79 8.53 -11.42 -20.81
N ASP A 80 7.36 -11.85 -21.26
CA ASP A 80 6.45 -11.01 -22.03
C ASP A 80 5.85 -9.90 -21.16
N GLY A 81 5.60 -10.16 -19.87
CA GLY A 81 5.15 -9.15 -18.91
C GLY A 81 6.21 -8.08 -18.65
N PHE A 82 7.46 -8.51 -18.40
CA PHE A 82 8.59 -7.60 -18.23
C PHE A 82 8.88 -6.81 -19.51
N SER A 83 8.89 -7.47 -20.66
CA SER A 83 9.08 -6.82 -21.95
C SER A 83 7.99 -5.79 -22.21
N HIS A 84 6.72 -6.12 -21.95
CA HIS A 84 5.61 -5.18 -22.12
C HIS A 84 5.77 -3.93 -21.24
N VAL A 85 6.12 -4.12 -19.97
CA VAL A 85 6.36 -3.00 -19.04
C VAL A 85 7.53 -2.13 -19.52
N LEU A 86 8.64 -2.73 -19.96
CA LEU A 86 9.83 -2.00 -20.42
C LEU A 86 9.61 -1.22 -21.72
N HIS A 87 8.73 -1.68 -22.61
CA HIS A 87 8.41 -0.98 -23.86
C HIS A 87 7.39 0.16 -23.69
N LYS A 88 6.72 0.25 -22.53
CA LYS A 88 5.76 1.32 -22.23
C LYS A 88 6.32 2.24 -21.14
N PRO A 89 6.97 3.36 -21.51
CA PRO A 89 7.66 4.23 -20.54
C PRO A 89 6.71 4.80 -19.48
N GLU A 90 5.45 5.09 -19.81
CA GLU A 90 4.43 5.56 -18.88
C GLU A 90 4.08 4.51 -17.81
N LEU A 91 3.99 3.25 -18.23
CA LEU A 91 3.69 2.12 -17.35
C LEU A 91 4.87 1.82 -16.44
N LEU A 92 6.08 1.71 -17.00
CA LEU A 92 7.31 1.50 -16.23
C LEU A 92 7.48 2.59 -15.17
N MET A 93 7.33 3.87 -15.56
CA MET A 93 7.49 5.00 -14.66
C MET A 93 6.46 5.01 -13.54
N SER A 94 5.20 4.62 -13.84
CA SER A 94 4.16 4.48 -12.81
C SER A 94 4.50 3.37 -11.80
N ILE A 95 4.98 2.23 -12.29
CA ILE A 95 5.38 1.09 -11.45
C ILE A 95 6.56 1.48 -10.55
N VAL A 96 7.61 2.08 -11.13
CA VAL A 96 8.80 2.52 -10.39
C VAL A 96 8.43 3.58 -9.36
N ALA A 97 7.66 4.61 -9.74
CA ALA A 97 7.25 5.68 -8.82
C ALA A 97 6.48 5.14 -7.62
N VAL A 98 5.45 4.34 -7.86
CA VAL A 98 4.59 3.84 -6.78
C VAL A 98 5.34 2.85 -5.89
N SER A 99 6.19 2.00 -6.47
CA SER A 99 6.98 1.03 -5.69
C SER A 99 8.07 1.70 -4.87
N PHE A 100 8.74 2.71 -5.42
CA PHE A 100 9.72 3.52 -4.69
C PHE A 100 9.08 4.33 -3.56
N LEU A 101 7.91 4.93 -3.82
CA LEU A 101 7.14 5.62 -2.79
C LEU A 101 6.65 4.67 -1.70
N ALA A 102 6.35 3.41 -2.04
CA ALA A 102 5.96 2.41 -1.06
C ALA A 102 7.15 1.95 -0.18
N MET A 103 8.32 1.76 -0.78
CA MET A 103 9.57 1.42 -0.07
C MET A 103 9.87 2.39 1.06
N TRP A 104 9.79 3.70 0.78
CA TRP A 104 10.19 4.73 1.74
C TRP A 104 9.01 5.31 2.53
N GLY A 105 7.81 5.22 1.96
CA GLY A 105 6.63 5.97 2.37
C GLY A 105 5.44 5.09 2.79
N GLN A 106 5.59 3.77 2.91
CA GLN A 106 4.51 2.90 3.40
C GLN A 106 4.92 1.91 4.50
N ASP A 107 6.18 1.90 4.93
CA ASP A 107 6.66 1.00 6.00
C ASP A 107 6.28 1.48 7.41
N MET A 108 5.03 1.92 7.56
CA MET A 108 4.53 2.59 8.75
C MET A 108 4.36 1.65 9.94
N GLN A 109 4.33 0.34 9.74
CA GLN A 109 4.28 -0.63 10.85
C GLN A 109 5.56 -0.56 11.68
N ILE A 110 6.71 -0.54 11.03
CA ILE A 110 8.01 -0.50 11.70
C ILE A 110 8.22 0.89 12.32
N THR A 111 8.04 1.95 11.54
CA THR A 111 8.34 3.31 12.00
C THR A 111 7.39 3.79 13.10
N SER A 112 6.10 3.46 13.04
CA SER A 112 5.13 3.87 14.07
C SER A 112 5.32 3.09 15.37
N ALA A 113 5.71 1.81 15.29
CA ALA A 113 6.00 1.00 16.48
C ALA A 113 7.21 1.58 17.24
N MET A 114 8.27 1.95 16.51
CA MET A 114 9.49 2.49 17.10
C MET A 114 9.29 3.93 17.59
N MET A 115 8.55 4.78 16.86
CA MET A 115 8.16 6.11 17.35
C MET A 115 7.35 6.02 18.66
N ALA A 116 6.36 5.12 18.74
CA ALA A 116 5.55 4.95 19.94
C ALA A 116 6.40 4.49 21.14
N LYS A 117 7.26 3.48 20.93
CA LYS A 117 8.06 2.86 21.99
C LYS A 117 9.28 3.70 22.40
N GLU A 118 10.10 4.13 21.45
CA GLU A 118 11.41 4.74 21.70
C GLU A 118 11.35 6.27 21.82
N THR A 119 10.48 6.94 21.06
CA THR A 119 10.40 8.42 21.08
C THR A 119 9.37 8.94 22.08
N PHE A 120 8.22 8.30 22.19
CA PHE A 120 7.13 8.75 23.08
C PHE A 120 7.01 7.96 24.38
N ALA A 121 7.86 6.93 24.58
CA ALA A 121 7.84 6.04 25.75
C ALA A 121 6.44 5.46 26.04
N ARG A 122 5.68 5.12 25.00
CA ARG A 122 4.32 4.58 25.08
C ARG A 122 4.30 3.08 24.79
N GLY A 123 3.29 2.40 25.34
CA GLY A 123 3.05 0.97 25.18
C GLY A 123 2.36 0.58 23.87
N ALA A 124 2.09 -0.72 23.73
CA ALA A 124 1.52 -1.32 22.53
C ALA A 124 0.13 -0.78 22.14
N ALA A 125 -0.69 -0.36 23.11
CA ALA A 125 -2.00 0.24 22.82
C ALA A 125 -1.90 1.56 22.06
N SER A 126 -0.89 2.38 22.34
CA SER A 126 -0.64 3.61 21.58
C SER A 126 -0.22 3.30 20.14
N PHE A 127 0.59 2.26 19.91
CA PHE A 127 0.88 1.81 18.55
C PHE A 127 -0.38 1.35 17.80
N GLY A 128 -1.24 0.55 18.45
CA GLY A 128 -2.53 0.13 17.89
C GLY A 128 -3.42 1.32 17.51
N ALA A 129 -3.46 2.35 18.36
CA ALA A 129 -4.18 3.58 18.09
C ALA A 129 -3.63 4.34 16.87
N LEU A 130 -2.30 4.51 16.78
CA LEU A 130 -1.65 5.15 15.61
C LEU A 130 -1.93 4.39 14.30
N GLY A 131 -1.85 3.06 14.32
CA GLY A 131 -2.19 2.22 13.18
C GLY A 131 -3.65 2.40 12.74
N SER A 132 -4.56 2.57 13.69
CA SER A 132 -5.98 2.78 13.44
C SER A 132 -6.28 4.17 12.89
N ILE A 133 -5.59 5.20 13.40
CA ILE A 133 -5.68 6.58 12.89
C ILE A 133 -5.14 6.67 11.46
N PHE A 134 -4.03 5.99 11.18
CA PHE A 134 -3.52 5.86 9.81
C PHE A 134 -4.53 5.14 8.91
N ALA A 135 -5.12 4.02 9.37
CA ALA A 135 -6.14 3.29 8.64
C ALA A 135 -7.40 4.14 8.36
N LEU A 136 -7.86 4.93 9.35
CA LEU A 136 -8.94 5.91 9.18
C LEU A 136 -8.62 6.91 8.06
N GLY A 137 -7.42 7.49 8.09
CA GLY A 137 -6.93 8.38 7.04
C GLY A 137 -6.95 7.71 5.67
N ALA A 138 -6.47 6.46 5.59
CA ALA A 138 -6.47 5.69 4.35
C ALA A 138 -7.89 5.39 3.83
N VAL A 139 -8.83 5.01 4.69
CA VAL A 139 -10.24 4.78 4.29
C VAL A 139 -10.87 6.06 3.75
N LEU A 140 -10.69 7.18 4.44
CA LEU A 140 -11.23 8.45 3.98
C LEU A 140 -10.56 8.93 2.68
N GLY A 141 -9.25 8.76 2.57
CA GLY A 141 -8.52 8.96 1.32
C GLY A 141 -9.09 8.11 0.18
N ALA A 142 -9.38 6.83 0.45
CA ALA A 142 -9.99 5.94 -0.54
C ALA A 142 -11.34 6.48 -1.02
N LEU A 143 -12.21 6.89 -0.11
CA LEU A 143 -13.52 7.45 -0.45
C LEU A 143 -13.41 8.77 -1.23
N SER A 144 -12.49 9.64 -0.84
CA SER A 144 -12.27 10.94 -1.50
C SER A 144 -11.68 10.81 -2.90
N PHE A 145 -10.74 9.89 -3.09
CA PHE A 145 -10.09 9.69 -4.39
C PHE A 145 -10.87 8.75 -5.32
N SER A 146 -11.65 7.80 -4.79
CA SER A 146 -12.46 6.88 -5.60
C SER A 146 -13.67 7.56 -6.26
N ARG A 147 -14.12 8.72 -5.74
CA ARG A 147 -15.23 9.50 -6.34
C ARG A 147 -14.84 10.27 -7.60
N ARG A 148 -13.54 10.45 -7.86
CA ARG A 148 -13.08 11.26 -9.00
C ARG A 148 -12.91 10.39 -10.25
N LYS A 149 -13.64 10.73 -11.32
CA LYS A 149 -13.48 10.14 -12.67
C LYS A 149 -12.24 10.64 -13.43
N THR A 150 -11.26 11.21 -12.74
CA THR A 150 -10.06 11.76 -13.40
C THR A 150 -9.20 10.62 -13.90
N LEU A 151 -8.88 10.64 -15.19
CA LEU A 151 -7.89 9.74 -15.77
C LEU A 151 -6.56 9.90 -14.99
N PRO A 152 -5.95 8.81 -14.52
CA PRO A 152 -4.73 8.86 -13.72
C PRO A 152 -3.54 9.26 -14.60
N THR A 153 -3.27 10.55 -14.69
CA THR A 153 -2.04 11.04 -15.33
C THR A 153 -0.85 10.83 -14.39
N ILE A 154 0.33 10.56 -14.94
CA ILE A 154 1.57 10.46 -14.16
C ILE A 154 1.85 11.74 -13.35
N LYS A 155 1.45 12.91 -13.88
CA LYS A 155 1.46 14.19 -13.14
C LYS A 155 0.64 14.14 -11.84
N LEU A 156 -0.50 13.44 -11.84
CA LEU A 156 -1.33 13.28 -10.66
C LEU A 156 -0.66 12.37 -9.61
N ILE A 157 0.08 11.35 -10.04
CA ILE A 157 0.92 10.54 -9.14
C ILE A 157 1.97 11.44 -8.49
N GLY A 158 2.70 12.24 -9.28
CA GLY A 158 3.69 13.18 -8.77
C GLY A 158 3.11 14.18 -7.77
N LEU A 159 1.96 14.79 -8.06
CA LEU A 159 1.31 15.73 -7.15
C LEU A 159 0.86 15.05 -5.84
N ARG A 160 0.31 13.84 -5.91
CA ARG A 160 -0.08 13.07 -4.72
C ARG A 160 1.13 12.62 -3.91
N ALA A 161 2.23 12.27 -4.58
CA ALA A 161 3.51 11.96 -3.96
C ALA A 161 4.11 13.16 -3.23
N LEU A 162 3.98 14.36 -3.80
CA LEU A 162 4.39 15.61 -3.15
C LEU A 162 3.63 15.85 -1.85
N LEU A 163 2.30 15.70 -1.90
CA LEU A 163 1.44 15.82 -0.71
C LEU A 163 1.80 14.77 0.34
N MET A 164 2.08 13.53 -0.10
CA MET A 164 2.52 12.46 0.79
C MET A 164 3.86 12.80 1.46
N SER A 165 4.84 13.28 0.70
CA SER A 165 6.14 13.70 1.24
C SER A 165 6.00 14.81 2.27
N GLY A 166 5.16 15.82 2.01
CA GLY A 166 4.87 16.89 2.97
C GLY A 166 4.23 16.36 4.25
N ALA A 167 3.26 15.44 4.15
CA ALA A 167 2.66 14.79 5.31
C ALA A 167 3.68 13.99 6.14
N TRP A 168 4.58 13.27 5.46
CA TRP A 168 5.66 12.53 6.09
C TRP A 168 6.68 13.43 6.78
N PHE A 169 7.01 14.56 6.18
CA PHE A 169 7.88 15.56 6.79
C PHE A 169 7.26 16.11 8.09
N LEU A 170 5.96 16.46 8.04
CA LEU A 170 5.21 16.90 9.22
C LEU A 170 5.18 15.83 10.33
N ALA A 171 5.07 14.56 9.96
CA ALA A 171 5.14 13.45 10.91
C ALA A 171 6.54 13.31 11.54
N GLY A 172 7.60 13.52 10.76
CA GLY A 172 8.98 13.42 11.25
C GLY A 172 9.39 14.52 12.22
N ILE A 173 8.85 15.73 12.07
CA ILE A 173 9.12 16.87 12.97
C ILE A 173 8.14 16.97 14.14
N ALA A 174 7.15 16.06 14.24
CA ALA A 174 6.11 16.14 15.26
C ALA A 174 6.72 16.07 16.68
N PRO A 175 6.49 17.07 17.55
CA PRO A 175 7.09 17.11 18.88
C PRO A 175 6.41 16.15 19.85
N ASN A 176 5.09 15.97 19.72
CA ASN A 176 4.25 15.24 20.68
C ASN A 176 3.48 14.12 19.98
N TYR A 177 3.02 13.14 20.76
CA TYR A 177 2.25 12.00 20.28
C TYR A 177 0.97 12.41 19.54
N SER A 178 0.23 13.41 20.05
CA SER A 178 -1.01 13.88 19.43
C SER A 178 -0.78 14.53 18.06
N THR A 179 0.27 15.33 17.92
CA THR A 179 0.65 15.94 16.63
C THR A 179 1.12 14.89 15.64
N PHE A 180 1.84 13.86 16.11
CA PHE A 180 2.23 12.73 15.30
C PHE A 180 1.02 11.91 14.82
N ALA A 181 0.04 11.68 15.69
CA ALA A 181 -1.20 10.99 15.35
C ALA A 181 -2.01 11.72 14.27
N ILE A 182 -2.14 13.05 14.38
CA ILE A 182 -2.80 13.88 13.36
C ILE A 182 -2.01 13.82 12.04
N ALA A 183 -0.68 13.92 12.09
CA ALA A 183 0.14 13.81 10.89
C ALA A 183 -0.01 12.43 10.23
N LEU A 184 -0.09 11.35 11.01
CA LEU A 184 -0.32 9.99 10.50
C LEU A 184 -1.66 9.82 9.79
N PHE A 185 -2.71 10.47 10.28
CA PHE A 185 -3.98 10.49 9.58
C PHE A 185 -3.82 11.07 8.16
N ILE A 186 -3.11 12.20 8.05
CA ILE A 186 -2.83 12.85 6.77
C ILE A 186 -1.94 11.94 5.89
N CYS A 187 -0.93 11.28 6.48
CA CYS A 187 -0.09 10.31 5.78
C CYS A 187 -0.91 9.16 5.17
N GLY A 188 -1.85 8.58 5.94
CA GLY A 188 -2.75 7.52 5.47
C GLY A 188 -3.61 7.98 4.31
N TRP A 189 -4.18 9.18 4.43
CA TRP A 189 -4.97 9.81 3.36
C TRP A 189 -4.16 9.98 2.07
N CYS A 190 -2.98 10.60 2.16
CA CYS A 190 -2.13 10.86 0.99
C CYS A 190 -1.60 9.57 0.36
N SER A 191 -1.18 8.60 1.18
CA SER A 191 -0.69 7.29 0.73
C SER A 191 -1.75 6.54 -0.08
N MET A 192 -3.01 6.56 0.36
CA MET A 192 -4.09 5.91 -0.39
C MET A 192 -4.33 6.58 -1.74
N GLY A 193 -4.13 7.89 -1.83
CA GLY A 193 -4.17 8.63 -3.09
C GLY A 193 -3.12 8.13 -4.10
N VAL A 194 -1.87 7.92 -3.67
CA VAL A 194 -0.80 7.38 -4.52
C VAL A 194 -1.12 5.97 -4.97
N ASN A 195 -1.60 5.11 -4.05
CA ASN A 195 -2.01 3.74 -4.37
C ASN A 195 -3.12 3.72 -5.43
N ILE A 196 -4.21 4.47 -5.24
CA ILE A 196 -5.32 4.52 -6.19
C ILE A 196 -4.84 4.99 -7.56
N SER A 197 -3.98 6.01 -7.61
CA SER A 197 -3.40 6.46 -8.89
C SER A 197 -2.57 5.37 -9.55
N GLY A 198 -1.72 4.66 -8.80
CA GLY A 198 -0.89 3.57 -9.33
C GLY A 198 -1.73 2.42 -9.90
N ASN A 199 -2.73 1.98 -9.15
CA ASN A 199 -3.67 0.94 -9.58
C ASN A 199 -4.42 1.36 -10.84
N ALA A 200 -4.84 2.63 -10.91
CA ALA A 200 -5.53 3.17 -12.06
C ALA A 200 -4.59 3.32 -13.29
N SER A 201 -3.32 3.71 -13.09
CA SER A 201 -2.32 3.75 -14.16
C SER A 201 -2.10 2.39 -14.81
N MET A 202 -2.13 1.30 -14.05
CA MET A 202 -2.10 -0.03 -14.66
C MET A 202 -3.29 -0.24 -15.60
N ARG A 203 -4.50 0.13 -15.15
CA ARG A 203 -5.72 -0.03 -15.97
C ARG A 203 -5.71 0.85 -17.23
N THR A 204 -5.02 1.99 -17.18
CA THR A 204 -4.96 2.94 -18.30
C THR A 204 -3.87 2.58 -19.32
N TYR A 205 -2.68 2.18 -18.87
CA TYR A 205 -1.52 2.01 -19.75
C TYR A 205 -1.24 0.56 -20.15
N ALA A 206 -1.67 -0.44 -19.37
CA ALA A 206 -1.45 -1.84 -19.72
C ALA A 206 -2.42 -2.30 -20.81
N ASP A 207 -1.92 -3.06 -21.78
CA ASP A 207 -2.80 -3.64 -22.80
C ASP A 207 -3.65 -4.77 -22.20
N PRO A 208 -4.94 -4.91 -22.58
CA PRO A 208 -5.81 -5.96 -22.05
C PRO A 208 -5.21 -7.37 -22.19
N ALA A 209 -4.48 -7.64 -23.28
CA ALA A 209 -3.83 -8.91 -23.54
C ALA A 209 -2.68 -9.25 -22.56
N PHE A 210 -2.05 -8.23 -21.96
CA PHE A 210 -0.91 -8.38 -21.06
C PHE A 210 -1.21 -7.95 -19.62
N TYR A 211 -2.43 -7.48 -19.34
CA TYR A 211 -2.83 -6.89 -18.07
C TYR A 211 -2.44 -7.75 -16.86
N GLY A 212 -2.80 -9.04 -16.86
CA GLY A 212 -2.47 -9.95 -15.75
C GLY A 212 -0.96 -10.12 -15.55
N ARG A 213 -0.18 -10.12 -16.62
CA ARG A 213 1.29 -10.27 -16.56
C ARG A 213 1.95 -8.99 -16.05
N SER A 214 1.54 -7.83 -16.56
CA SER A 214 2.04 -6.52 -16.13
C SER A 214 1.64 -6.19 -14.69
N TRP A 215 0.44 -6.62 -14.27
CA TRP A 215 0.00 -6.53 -12.88
C TRP A 215 0.84 -7.38 -11.95
N GLY A 216 1.23 -8.58 -12.38
CA GLY A 216 2.18 -9.43 -11.65
C GLY A 216 3.52 -8.74 -11.43
N VAL A 217 4.09 -8.12 -12.47
CA VAL A 217 5.32 -7.32 -12.37
C VAL A 217 5.15 -6.16 -11.39
N TYR A 218 4.00 -5.47 -11.43
CA TYR A 218 3.71 -4.36 -10.53
C TYR A 218 3.63 -4.79 -9.06
N ILE A 219 2.86 -5.82 -8.73
CA ILE A 219 2.78 -6.33 -7.35
C ILE A 219 4.14 -6.84 -6.90
N PHE A 220 4.87 -7.56 -7.76
CA PHE A 220 6.19 -8.07 -7.45
C PHE A 220 7.17 -6.95 -7.10
N MET A 221 7.27 -5.90 -7.94
CA MET A 221 8.12 -4.75 -7.65
C MET A 221 7.67 -4.02 -6.40
N TRP A 222 6.37 -3.77 -6.25
CA TRP A 222 5.80 -3.05 -5.11
C TRP A 222 6.13 -3.74 -3.78
N GLN A 223 5.89 -5.05 -3.68
CA GLN A 223 6.17 -5.84 -2.47
C GLN A 223 7.68 -6.04 -2.23
N SER A 224 8.45 -6.28 -3.29
CA SER A 224 9.91 -6.48 -3.15
C SER A 224 10.59 -5.21 -2.65
N LEU A 225 10.19 -4.05 -3.18
CA LEU A 225 10.74 -2.76 -2.76
C LEU A 225 10.34 -2.41 -1.32
N ILE A 226 9.11 -2.70 -0.88
CA ILE A 226 8.74 -2.58 0.55
C ILE A 226 9.65 -3.48 1.40
N ALA A 227 9.80 -4.76 1.04
CA ALA A 227 10.61 -5.71 1.77
C ALA A 227 12.10 -5.31 1.83
N LEU A 228 12.62 -4.64 0.80
CA LEU A 228 13.99 -4.10 0.77
C LEU A 228 14.12 -2.79 1.57
N GLY A 229 13.06 -1.99 1.67
CA GLY A 229 13.03 -0.75 2.45
C GLY A 229 13.08 -0.99 3.95
N ALA A 230 12.36 -2.01 4.43
CA ALA A 230 12.26 -2.37 5.85
C ALA A 230 13.61 -2.50 6.56
N PRO A 231 14.58 -3.31 6.08
CA PRO A 231 15.88 -3.43 6.73
C PRO A 231 16.68 -2.12 6.74
N ILE A 232 16.60 -1.32 5.68
CA ILE A 232 17.33 -0.05 5.57
C ILE A 232 16.77 0.96 6.56
N LEU A 233 15.44 1.12 6.61
CA LEU A 233 14.76 1.99 7.56
C LEU A 233 14.98 1.51 9.01
N GLY A 234 14.98 0.20 9.23
CA GLY A 234 15.31 -0.42 10.53
C GLY A 234 16.74 -0.12 10.98
N TRP A 235 17.72 -0.22 10.07
CA TRP A 235 19.12 0.11 10.37
C TRP A 235 19.30 1.61 10.67
N ILE A 236 18.69 2.49 9.87
CA ILE A 236 18.70 3.94 10.14
C ILE A 236 18.07 4.24 11.52
N ASN A 237 16.99 3.54 11.86
CA ASN A 237 16.36 3.69 13.16
C ASN A 237 17.29 3.31 14.31
N GLN A 238 17.99 2.16 14.20
CA GLN A 238 18.89 1.66 15.23
C GLN A 238 20.10 2.58 15.46
N GLN A 239 20.64 3.18 14.40
CA GLN A 239 21.86 4.00 14.49
C GLN A 239 21.60 5.45 14.88
N TYR A 240 20.45 6.02 14.47
CA TYR A 240 20.17 7.44 14.65
C TYR A 240 18.96 7.65 15.57
N SER A 241 17.76 7.50 15.02
CA SER A 241 16.48 7.62 15.74
C SER A 241 15.28 7.28 14.83
N PRO A 242 14.09 7.04 15.41
CA PRO A 242 12.85 6.90 14.63
C PRO A 242 12.50 8.13 13.80
N ARG A 243 12.77 9.34 14.32
CA ARG A 243 12.49 10.59 13.60
C ARG A 243 13.31 10.71 12.33
N THR A 244 14.61 10.37 12.39
CA THR A 244 15.49 10.39 11.21
C THR A 244 15.06 9.40 10.14
N ALA A 245 14.52 8.22 10.51
CA ALA A 245 13.99 7.27 9.54
C ALA A 245 12.74 7.83 8.82
N VAL A 246 11.81 8.47 9.55
CA VAL A 246 10.63 9.13 8.94
C VAL A 246 11.07 10.26 8.00
N LEU A 247 11.98 11.12 8.45
CA LEU A 247 12.48 12.25 7.66
C LEU A 247 13.23 11.78 6.42
N PHE A 248 14.03 10.72 6.53
CA PHE A 248 14.69 10.10 5.39
C PHE A 248 13.66 9.61 4.36
N GLY A 249 12.62 8.90 4.81
CA GLY A 249 11.52 8.48 3.95
C GLY A 249 10.80 9.66 3.27
N ALA A 250 10.59 10.76 3.99
CA ALA A 250 9.99 11.99 3.47
C ALA A 250 10.83 12.62 2.35
N VAL A 251 12.16 12.70 2.55
CA VAL A 251 13.11 13.22 1.58
C VAL A 251 13.16 12.32 0.35
N MET A 252 13.24 11.00 0.51
CA MET A 252 13.24 10.06 -0.60
C MET A 252 11.93 10.16 -1.41
N ALA A 253 10.78 10.23 -0.74
CA ALA A 253 9.50 10.46 -1.40
C ALA A 253 9.46 11.80 -2.15
N LEU A 254 10.08 12.86 -1.61
CA LEU A 254 10.20 14.16 -2.28
C LEU A 254 11.02 14.05 -3.56
N THR A 255 12.17 13.37 -3.52
CA THR A 255 13.04 13.21 -4.70
C THR A 255 12.29 12.53 -5.84
N MET A 256 11.54 11.46 -5.55
CA MET A 256 10.76 10.76 -6.57
C MET A 256 9.60 11.62 -7.09
N SER A 257 8.92 12.34 -6.20
CA SER A 257 7.87 13.28 -6.58
C SER A 257 8.38 14.35 -7.54
N LEU A 258 9.50 14.98 -7.22
CA LEU A 258 10.12 16.01 -8.06
C LEU A 258 10.56 15.43 -9.40
N TYR A 259 11.20 14.25 -9.40
CA TYR A 259 11.62 13.56 -10.62
C TYR A 259 10.43 13.29 -11.57
N VAL A 260 9.32 12.77 -11.03
CA VAL A 260 8.09 12.54 -11.80
C VAL A 260 7.52 13.85 -12.34
N LEU A 261 7.48 14.92 -11.54
CA LEU A 261 6.94 16.21 -11.98
C LEU A 261 7.80 16.86 -13.06
N PHE A 262 9.13 16.84 -12.93
CA PHE A 262 10.05 17.41 -13.92
C PHE A 262 10.01 16.66 -15.24
N ARG A 263 10.04 15.32 -15.21
CA ARG A 263 10.05 14.48 -16.41
C ARG A 263 8.82 14.69 -17.31
N PHE A 264 7.66 14.90 -16.71
CA PHE A 264 6.39 15.10 -17.44
C PHE A 264 5.99 16.57 -17.63
N ARG A 265 6.69 17.52 -16.99
CA ARG A 265 6.61 18.93 -17.35
C ARG A 265 7.33 19.19 -18.68
N SER A 266 8.48 18.55 -18.88
CA SER A 266 9.27 18.64 -20.13
C SER A 266 8.52 18.12 -21.36
N GLU A 267 7.74 17.04 -21.25
CA GLU A 267 6.94 16.50 -22.36
C GLU A 267 5.77 17.38 -22.80
N ALA A 268 5.26 18.24 -21.91
CA ALA A 268 4.20 19.18 -22.26
C ALA A 268 4.75 20.41 -23.00
N THR A 269 5.99 20.80 -22.73
CA THR A 269 6.65 21.92 -23.42
C THR A 269 7.16 21.51 -24.81
N ASN A 270 7.49 20.24 -25.03
CA ASN A 270 7.95 19.71 -26.33
C ASN A 270 6.82 19.37 -27.32
N LYS A 271 5.56 19.59 -26.93
CA LYS A 271 4.36 19.36 -27.78
C LYS A 271 3.68 20.67 -28.22
N ILE A 272 4.33 21.81 -28.00
CA ILE A 272 3.93 23.14 -28.46
C ILE A 272 5.02 23.63 -29.40
#